data_AF-A0A1V6THK1-F1
#
_entry.id   AF-A0A1V6THK1-F1
#
_cell.length_a   1.000
_cell.length_b   1.000
_cell.length_c   1.000
_cell.angle_alpha   90.00
_cell.angle_beta   90.00
_cell.angle_gamma   90.00
#
_symmetry.space_group_name_H-M   'P 1'
#
loop_
_entity.id
_entity.type
_entity.pdbx_description
1 polymer ?
#
loop_
_entity_poly.entity_id
_entity_poly.type
_entity_poly.pdbx_seq_one_letter_code
_entity_poly.pdbx_strand_id
1 'polypeptide(L)' 'MAPPSSSQSSPNGQRPHDEEFYSSFLSKLLAVIGHADETSVTRVISVVRSGASHDQILQLVEEISQRTNRTSGNA' A
#
# COMPACT_ATOMS: atom_id res chain seq x y z
N MET A 1 -15.79 -47.93 1.83
CA MET A 1 -14.55 -47.15 1.70
C MET A 1 -14.94 -45.74 1.26
N ALA A 2 -14.76 -44.73 2.11
CA ALA A 2 -15.04 -43.32 1.79
C ALA A 2 -13.72 -42.52 1.87
N PRO A 3 -13.51 -41.49 1.04
CA PRO A 3 -12.25 -40.74 1.01
C PRO A 3 -12.07 -39.84 2.25
N PRO A 4 -10.82 -39.49 2.60
CA PRO A 4 -10.51 -38.75 3.83
C PRO A 4 -10.96 -37.28 3.72
N SER A 5 -11.67 -36.80 4.74
CA SER A 5 -11.88 -35.37 4.95
C SER A 5 -10.54 -34.73 5.32
N SER A 6 -9.83 -34.22 4.31
CA SER A 6 -8.78 -33.22 4.50
C SER A 6 -9.40 -31.97 5.11
N SER A 7 -9.50 -31.94 6.43
CA SER A 7 -9.67 -30.70 7.19
C SER A 7 -8.33 -29.98 7.14
N GLN A 8 -8.00 -29.44 5.97
CA GLN A 8 -6.88 -28.54 5.77
C GLN A 8 -7.28 -27.19 6.40
N SER A 9 -7.18 -27.14 7.71
CA SER A 9 -7.32 -25.91 8.49
C SER A 9 -5.94 -25.40 8.79
N SER A 10 -5.37 -24.56 7.93
CA SER A 10 -4.32 -23.56 8.28
C SER A 10 -4.02 -22.64 7.09
N PRO A 11 -3.66 -21.35 7.30
CA PRO A 11 -3.21 -20.75 8.55
C PRO A 11 -3.93 -19.45 8.92
N ASN A 12 -4.44 -19.35 10.15
CA ASN A 12 -4.92 -18.09 10.75
C ASN A 12 -3.76 -17.23 11.32
N GLY A 13 -2.54 -17.41 10.80
CA GLY A 13 -1.29 -16.84 11.33
C GLY A 13 -0.72 -15.64 10.55
N GLN A 14 -1.41 -15.15 9.51
CA GLN A 14 -0.93 -14.04 8.66
C GLN A 14 -1.33 -12.64 9.15
N ARG A 15 -2.26 -12.55 10.12
CA ARG A 15 -2.85 -11.27 10.58
C ARG A 15 -1.86 -10.20 11.10
N PRO A 16 -0.80 -10.50 11.87
CA PRO A 16 0.08 -9.43 12.37
C PRO A 16 0.92 -8.78 11.25
N HIS A 17 1.28 -9.54 10.21
CA HIS A 17 2.03 -9.00 9.08
C HIS A 17 1.20 -8.05 8.21
N ASP A 18 -0.10 -8.32 8.09
CA ASP A 18 -1.02 -7.46 7.34
C ASP A 18 -1.21 -6.11 8.05
N GLU A 19 -1.37 -6.10 9.39
CA GLU A 19 -1.59 -4.87 10.15
C GLU A 19 -0.38 -3.91 10.07
N GLU A 20 0.84 -4.43 10.29
CA GLU A 20 2.06 -3.62 10.16
C GLU A 20 2.25 -3.10 8.73
N PHE A 21 1.96 -3.95 7.74
CA PHE A 21 2.02 -3.58 6.32
C PHE A 21 1.06 -2.44 6.00
N TYR A 22 -0.21 -2.57 6.36
CA TYR A 22 -1.22 -1.56 6.09
C TYR A 22 -0.98 -0.28 6.88
N SER A 23 -0.49 -0.37 8.13
CA SER A 23 -0.13 0.80 8.94
C SER A 23 1.02 1.60 8.31
N SER A 24 2.06 0.91 7.85
CA SER A 24 3.19 1.51 7.12
C SER A 24 2.73 2.16 5.82
N PHE A 25 1.89 1.45 5.05
CA PHE A 25 1.33 1.99 3.81
C PHE A 25 0.46 3.23 4.05
N LEU A 26 -0.43 3.20 5.04
CA LEU A 26 -1.30 4.33 5.36
C LEU A 26 -0.48 5.57 5.73
N SER A 27 0.61 5.37 6.49
CA SER A 27 1.54 6.44 6.86
C SER A 27 2.19 7.06 5.62
N LYS A 28 2.63 6.25 4.65
CA LYS A 28 3.19 6.74 3.37
C LYS A 28 2.14 7.48 2.54
N LEU A 29 0.92 6.95 2.46
CA LEU A 29 -0.17 7.60 1.74
C LEU A 29 -0.53 8.97 2.34
N LEU A 30 -0.62 9.05 3.67
CA LEU A 30 -0.86 10.31 4.38
C LEU A 30 0.26 11.32 4.16
N ALA A 31 1.52 10.87 4.16
CA ALA A 31 2.65 11.74 3.85
C ALA A 31 2.58 12.27 2.40
N VAL A 32 2.17 11.44 1.44
CA VAL A 32 1.97 11.87 0.05
C VAL A 32 0.85 12.91 -0.03
N ILE A 33 -0.31 12.68 0.60
CA ILE A 33 -1.43 13.62 0.53
C ILE A 33 -1.13 14.93 1.28
N GLY A 34 -0.41 14.86 2.40
CA GLY A 34 -0.14 16.02 3.27
C GLY A 34 1.11 16.84 2.92
N HIS A 35 2.11 16.23 2.26
CA HIS A 35 3.42 16.85 2.06
C HIS A 35 3.97 16.75 0.62
N ALA A 36 3.37 15.96 -0.27
CA ALA A 36 3.81 15.94 -1.67
C ALA A 36 3.26 17.15 -2.44
N ASP A 37 3.85 17.41 -3.59
CA ASP A 37 3.39 18.44 -4.51
C ASP A 37 2.00 18.10 -5.10
N GLU A 38 1.30 19.13 -5.55
CA GLU A 38 -0.06 19.02 -6.12
C GLU A 38 -0.14 18.02 -7.29
N THR A 39 0.93 17.89 -8.08
CA THR A 39 0.98 16.96 -9.22
C THR A 39 0.98 15.52 -8.73
N SER A 40 1.80 15.24 -7.71
CA SER A 40 1.87 13.92 -7.06
C SER A 40 0.54 13.51 -6.45
N VAL A 41 -0.12 14.42 -5.72
CA VAL A 41 -1.45 14.15 -5.13
C VAL A 41 -2.51 13.91 -6.20
N THR A 42 -2.52 14.75 -7.25
CA THR A 42 -3.46 14.62 -8.38
C THR A 42 -3.28 13.29 -9.11
N ARG A 43 -2.04 12.81 -9.24
CA ARG A 43 -1.73 11.51 -9.84
C ARG A 43 -2.31 10.36 -9.01
N VAL A 44 -2.15 10.38 -7.68
CA VAL A 44 -2.74 9.37 -6.79
C VAL A 44 -4.26 9.36 -6.90
N ILE A 45 -4.91 10.53 -6.80
CA ILE A 45 -6.37 10.65 -6.92
C ILE A 45 -6.86 10.10 -8.27
N SER A 46 -6.16 10.41 -9.36
CA SER A 46 -6.53 9.95 -10.70
C SER A 46 -6.47 8.42 -10.82
N VAL A 47 -5.42 7.80 -10.27
CA VAL A 47 -5.24 6.34 -10.27
C VAL A 47 -6.28 5.64 -9.39
N VAL A 48 -6.60 6.20 -8.23
CA VAL A 48 -7.69 5.68 -7.38
C VAL A 48 -9.03 5.77 -8.13
N ARG A 49 -9.31 6.91 -8.78
CA ARG A 49 -10.56 7.12 -9.53
C ARG A 49 -10.70 6.26 -10.78
N SER A 50 -9.60 5.82 -11.39
CA SER A 50 -9.63 4.89 -12.51
C SER A 50 -9.97 3.46 -12.10
N GLY A 51 -10.15 3.18 -10.81
CA GLY A 51 -10.38 1.83 -10.30
C GLY A 51 -9.12 0.96 -10.39
N ALA A 52 -7.94 1.56 -10.22
CA ALA A 52 -6.68 0.82 -10.20
C ALA A 52 -6.67 -0.24 -9.09
N SER A 53 -5.91 -1.31 -9.32
CA SER A 53 -5.78 -2.37 -8.33
C SER A 53 -5.06 -1.89 -7.07
N HIS A 54 -5.24 -2.62 -5.98
CA HIS A 54 -4.55 -2.33 -4.72
C HIS A 54 -3.03 -2.26 -4.91
N ASP A 55 -2.43 -3.23 -5.61
CA ASP A 55 -0.99 -3.25 -5.91
C ASP A 55 -0.52 -2.05 -6.72
N GLN A 56 -1.32 -1.58 -7.67
CA GLN A 56 -0.99 -0.40 -8.46
C GLN A 56 -0.97 0.87 -7.60
N ILE A 57 -1.92 1.00 -6.67
CA ILE A 57 -1.98 2.12 -5.73
C ILE A 57 -0.78 2.04 -4.76
N LEU A 58 -0.49 0.87 -4.20
CA LEU A 58 0.66 0.63 -3.33
C LEU A 58 1.98 1.06 -4.00
N GLN A 59 2.23 0.55 -5.21
CA GLN A 59 3.46 0.82 -5.95
C GLN A 59 3.61 2.32 -6.26
N LEU A 60 2.52 3.00 -6.61
CA LEU A 60 2.54 4.43 -6.90
C LEU A 60 2.88 5.26 -5.66
N VAL A 61 2.25 4.96 -4.53
CA VAL A 61 2.50 5.67 -3.26
C VAL A 61 3.95 5.47 -2.80
N GLU A 62 4.48 4.27 -2.96
CA GLU A 62 5.89 3.95 -2.69
C GLU A 62 6.83 4.78 -3.57
N GLU A 63 6.56 4.87 -4.88
CA GLU A 63 7.34 5.67 -5.83
C GLU A 63 7.37 7.16 -5.44
N ILE A 64 6.21 7.73 -5.13
CA ILE A 64 6.09 9.15 -4.79
C ILE A 64 6.75 9.44 -3.44
N SER A 65 6.51 8.58 -2.44
CA SER A 65 7.13 8.73 -1.11
C SER A 65 8.66 8.74 -1.18
N GLN A 66 9.26 7.87 -2.00
CA GLN A 66 10.70 7.85 -2.24
C GLN A 66 11.20 9.13 -2.93
N ARG A 67 10.43 9.69 -3.87
CA ARG A 67 10.78 10.96 -4.51
C ARG A 67 10.73 12.13 -3.53
N THR A 68 9.66 12.24 -2.75
CA THR A 68 9.51 13.30 -1.73
C THR A 68 10.65 13.27 -0.72
N ASN A 69 11.07 12.09 -0.27
CA ASN A 69 12.18 11.96 0.68
C ASN A 69 13.52 12.42 0.07
N ARG A 70 13.76 12.17 -1.22
CA ARG A 70 14.95 12.68 -1.93
C ARG A 70 14.94 14.19 -2.09
N THR A 71 13.77 14.78 -2.32
CA THR A 71 13.65 16.24 -2.43
C THR A 71 13.87 16.91 -1.07
N SER A 72 13.47 16.26 0.03
CA SER A 72 13.66 16.79 1.40
C SER A 72 15.08 16.57 1.96
N GLY A 73 15.85 15.59 1.48
CA GLY A 73 17.17 15.24 2.01
C GLY A 73 18.35 16.06 1.45
N ASN A 74 18.11 17.06 0.61
CA ASN A 74 19.13 17.91 -0.01
C ASN A 74 19.01 19.40 0.41
N ALA A 75 18.37 19.67 1.55
CA ALA A 75 18.22 21.02 2.12
C ALA A 75 19.10 21.20 3.35
#